data_AF-A0A923D4W1-F1
#
_entry.id   AF-A0A923D4W1-F1
#
_cell.length_a   1.000
_cell.length_b   1.000
_cell.length_c   1.000
_cell.angle_alpha   90.00
_cell.angle_beta   90.00
_cell.angle_gamma   90.00
#
_symmetry.space_group_name_H-M   'P 1'
#
loop_
_entity.id
_entity.type
_entity.pdbx_description
1 polymer ?
#
loop_
_entity_poly.entity_id
_entity_poly.type
_entity_poly.pdbx_seq_one_letter_code
_entity_poly.pdbx_strand_id
1 'polypeptide(L)'
;RPFQTKGQDVRVAIPERIADDRVLLRQEGNFMGGSVSQPVSRIIYIDPQGYTKLSLSEKYDVARLVGRLNKLIDHRRETPTLLLGPGRWGTTTPAMGVPVTFSELNNIAAIAEIAYKDGSLIPDLSFGTHFFQDLVEMDIFYMAIYPDRKGVFFNTAWLASLPNKLTEFSERDSHYAAVVHVYDVQAAGLRLLSDVVTQQVICFSEGINAQAI
;
A
#
# COMPACT_ATOMS: atom_id res chain seq x y z
N ARG A 1 -20.10 7.97 21.69
CA ARG A 1 -20.32 6.49 21.72
C ARG A 1 -19.09 5.86 21.08
N PRO A 2 -18.34 4.97 21.73
CA PRO A 2 -17.20 4.31 21.09
C PRO A 2 -17.74 3.39 19.97
N PHE A 3 -17.11 3.46 18.80
CA PHE A 3 -17.51 2.79 17.57
C PHE A 3 -17.19 1.28 17.63
N GLN A 4 -18.17 0.45 17.28
CA GLN A 4 -17.96 -0.96 16.98
C GLN A 4 -17.50 -1.10 15.53
N THR A 5 -16.30 -1.63 15.32
CA THR A 5 -15.84 -2.12 14.02
C THR A 5 -16.51 -3.47 13.74
N LYS A 6 -17.19 -3.60 12.59
CA LYS A 6 -17.69 -4.88 12.11
C LYS A 6 -16.49 -5.76 11.70
N GLY A 7 -16.37 -6.92 12.33
CA GLY A 7 -15.29 -7.89 12.07
C GLY A 7 -15.03 -8.84 13.25
N GLN A 8 -16.02 -9.08 14.11
CA GLN A 8 -15.83 -9.68 15.43
C GLN A 8 -15.54 -11.18 15.45
N ASP A 9 -15.41 -11.87 14.30
CA ASP A 9 -15.31 -13.35 14.27
C ASP A 9 -14.21 -13.96 13.40
N VAL A 10 -13.33 -13.16 12.76
CA VAL A 10 -12.15 -13.76 12.10
C VAL A 10 -11.00 -13.79 13.10
N ARG A 11 -10.83 -14.91 13.80
CA ARG A 11 -9.55 -15.24 14.44
C ARG A 11 -8.52 -15.45 13.34
N VAL A 12 -7.84 -14.38 12.95
CA VAL A 12 -6.71 -14.46 12.03
C VAL A 12 -5.52 -14.95 12.83
N ALA A 13 -5.18 -16.23 12.70
CA ALA A 13 -3.96 -16.76 13.27
C ALA A 13 -2.78 -16.31 12.41
N ILE A 14 -2.07 -15.28 12.85
CA ILE A 14 -0.80 -14.89 12.23
C ILE A 14 0.20 -16.02 12.49
N PRO A 15 0.82 -16.61 11.46
CA PRO A 15 1.78 -17.69 11.66
C PRO A 15 2.96 -17.23 12.52
N GLU A 16 3.33 -18.03 13.52
CA GLU A 16 4.37 -17.66 14.50
C GLU A 16 5.75 -17.45 13.88
N ARG A 17 6.03 -18.10 12.73
CA ARG A 17 7.32 -18.02 12.06
C ARG A 17 7.16 -18.02 10.54
N ILE A 18 7.40 -16.86 9.94
CA ILE A 18 7.49 -16.68 8.49
C ILE A 18 8.91 -16.19 8.20
N ALA A 19 9.60 -16.87 7.29
CA ALA A 19 10.93 -16.46 6.85
C ALA A 19 10.89 -15.02 6.27
N ASP A 20 11.87 -14.20 6.62
CA ASP A 20 11.83 -12.76 6.29
C ASP A 20 11.89 -12.50 4.77
N ASP A 21 12.44 -13.43 3.99
CA ASP A 21 12.43 -13.40 2.52
C ASP A 21 11.02 -13.55 1.90
N ARG A 22 10.07 -14.06 2.69
CA ARG A 22 8.66 -14.17 2.31
C ARG A 22 7.81 -13.01 2.81
N VAL A 23 8.36 -12.13 3.64
CA VAL A 23 7.63 -11.00 4.23
C VAL A 23 7.90 -9.73 3.45
N LEU A 24 6.81 -9.05 3.06
CA LEU A 24 6.85 -7.69 2.52
C LEU A 24 6.80 -6.66 3.66
N LEU A 25 5.89 -6.84 4.61
CA LEU A 25 5.66 -5.89 5.70
C LEU A 25 5.37 -6.64 7.00
N ARG A 26 5.92 -6.19 8.12
CA ARG A 26 5.53 -6.61 9.48
C ARG A 26 5.64 -5.41 10.41
N GLN A 27 4.57 -5.08 11.13
CA GLN A 27 4.60 -4.03 12.14
C GLN A 27 3.50 -4.22 13.20
N GLU A 28 3.65 -3.47 14.30
CA GLU A 28 2.65 -3.35 15.36
C GLU A 28 1.93 -1.98 15.27
N GLY A 29 0.61 -2.00 15.32
CA GLY A 29 -0.27 -0.84 15.26
C GLY A 29 -0.25 -0.11 13.91
N ASN A 30 -0.71 1.14 13.93
CA ASN A 30 -0.74 2.04 12.76
C ASN A 30 -1.58 1.51 11.58
N PHE A 31 -2.67 0.80 11.85
CA PHE A 31 -3.62 0.36 10.81
C PHE A 31 -5.08 0.52 11.25
N MET A 32 -5.98 0.49 10.26
CA MET A 32 -7.42 0.66 10.40
C MET A 32 -8.11 -0.31 9.42
N GLY A 33 -9.29 -0.82 9.80
CA GLY A 33 -10.03 -1.80 8.99
C GLY A 33 -10.34 -3.13 9.68
N GLY A 34 -10.11 -3.24 11.00
CA GLY A 34 -10.43 -4.47 11.74
C GLY A 34 -9.39 -5.57 11.55
N SER A 35 -9.74 -6.80 11.96
CA SER A 35 -8.94 -7.99 11.69
C SER A 35 -9.27 -8.48 10.27
N VAL A 36 -8.28 -8.53 9.39
CA VAL A 36 -8.46 -8.84 7.96
C VAL A 36 -7.60 -10.02 7.54
N SER A 37 -8.08 -10.78 6.57
CA SER A 37 -7.30 -11.71 5.78
C SER A 37 -7.58 -11.43 4.30
N GLN A 38 -6.72 -10.60 3.70
CA GLN A 38 -6.94 -10.04 2.37
C GLN A 38 -5.87 -10.55 1.40
N PRO A 39 -6.20 -11.35 0.37
CA PRO A 39 -5.26 -11.63 -0.71
C PRO A 39 -4.85 -10.33 -1.41
N VAL A 40 -3.64 -10.30 -1.96
CA VAL A 40 -3.11 -9.21 -2.77
C VAL A 40 -2.62 -9.80 -4.08
N SER A 41 -3.21 -9.37 -5.19
CA SER A 41 -2.83 -9.81 -6.54
C SER A 41 -1.96 -8.80 -7.25
N ARG A 42 -2.07 -7.52 -6.87
CA ARG A 42 -1.28 -6.42 -7.46
C ARG A 42 -0.79 -5.47 -6.39
N ILE A 43 0.40 -4.93 -6.61
CA ILE A 43 0.93 -3.80 -5.82
C ILE A 43 1.15 -2.63 -6.78
N ILE A 44 0.66 -1.46 -6.39
CA ILE A 44 1.09 -0.18 -6.96
C ILE A 44 1.97 0.47 -5.90
N TYR A 45 3.25 0.68 -6.22
CA TYR A 45 4.22 1.25 -5.31
C TYR A 45 4.77 2.55 -5.90
N ILE A 46 4.68 3.63 -5.14
CA ILE A 46 5.31 4.90 -5.46
C ILE A 46 6.55 5.02 -4.57
N ASP A 47 7.73 5.02 -5.17
CA ASP A 47 9.00 5.18 -4.46
C ASP A 47 9.04 6.56 -3.78
N PRO A 48 9.13 6.62 -2.43
CA PRO A 48 9.20 7.89 -1.74
C PRO A 48 10.41 8.74 -2.13
N GLN A 49 11.57 8.13 -2.40
CA GLN A 49 12.81 8.86 -2.71
C GLN A 49 12.85 9.38 -4.16
N GLY A 50 12.24 8.66 -5.09
CA GLY A 50 11.98 9.14 -6.44
C GLY A 50 10.94 10.26 -6.44
N TYR A 51 9.87 10.11 -5.66
CA TYR A 51 8.78 11.09 -5.58
C TYR A 51 9.21 12.46 -5.04
N THR A 52 10.14 12.51 -4.07
CA THR A 52 10.64 13.80 -3.54
C THR A 52 11.32 14.65 -4.60
N LYS A 53 11.98 14.00 -5.57
CA LYS A 53 12.72 14.65 -6.66
C LYS A 53 11.84 15.19 -7.78
N LEU A 54 10.56 14.81 -7.80
CA LEU A 54 9.61 15.26 -8.80
C LEU A 54 9.26 16.74 -8.61
N SER A 55 9.11 17.45 -9.72
CA SER A 55 8.51 18.79 -9.75
C SER A 55 7.05 18.75 -9.28
N LEU A 56 6.51 19.92 -8.96
CA LEU A 56 5.11 20.03 -8.55
C LEU A 56 4.14 19.47 -9.61
N SER A 57 4.38 19.74 -10.90
CA SER A 57 3.55 19.21 -11.99
C SER A 57 3.59 17.69 -12.03
N GLU A 58 4.79 17.12 -11.98
CA GLU A 58 4.98 15.66 -12.02
C GLU A 58 4.31 14.95 -10.84
N LYS A 59 4.26 15.59 -9.66
CA LYS A 59 3.53 15.06 -8.50
C LYS A 59 2.02 14.98 -8.74
N TYR A 60 1.44 15.97 -9.42
CA TYR A 60 0.04 15.89 -9.87
C TYR A 60 -0.15 14.84 -10.97
N ASP A 61 0.80 14.71 -11.89
CA ASP A 61 0.74 13.70 -12.94
C ASP A 61 0.78 12.27 -12.36
N VAL A 62 1.59 12.03 -11.32
CA VAL A 62 1.59 10.78 -10.54
C VAL A 62 0.23 10.52 -9.89
N ALA A 63 -0.43 11.54 -9.31
CA ALA A 63 -1.78 11.37 -8.78
C ALA A 63 -2.78 10.93 -9.87
N ARG A 64 -2.73 11.57 -11.04
CA ARG A 64 -3.57 11.19 -12.19
C ARG A 64 -3.23 9.80 -12.73
N LEU A 65 -1.96 9.40 -12.67
CA LEU A 65 -1.48 8.05 -13.04
C LEU A 65 -2.08 7.02 -12.09
N VAL A 66 -2.03 7.24 -10.77
CA VAL A 66 -2.69 6.38 -9.79
C VAL A 66 -4.19 6.23 -10.11
N GLY A 67 -4.86 7.35 -10.44
CA GLY A 67 -6.25 7.33 -10.87
C GLY A 67 -6.50 6.51 -12.14
N ARG A 68 -5.59 6.53 -13.11
CA ARG A 68 -5.67 5.67 -14.31
C ARG A 68 -5.52 4.20 -13.95
N LEU A 69 -4.51 3.84 -13.15
CA LEU A 69 -4.30 2.46 -12.71
C LEU A 69 -5.47 1.94 -11.87
N ASN A 70 -6.04 2.76 -10.99
CA ASN A 70 -7.22 2.43 -10.20
C ASN A 70 -8.44 2.11 -11.08
N LYS A 71 -8.60 2.80 -12.21
CA LYS A 71 -9.69 2.52 -13.17
C LYS A 71 -9.51 1.22 -13.96
N LEU A 72 -8.29 0.66 -14.00
CA LEU A 72 -8.03 -0.65 -14.62
C LEU A 72 -8.37 -1.82 -13.67
N ILE A 73 -8.78 -1.53 -12.43
CA ILE A 73 -9.24 -2.54 -11.48
C ILE A 73 -10.74 -2.73 -11.70
N ASP A 74 -11.10 -3.64 -12.61
CA ASP A 74 -12.51 -3.92 -12.96
C ASP A 74 -13.28 -4.44 -11.74
N HIS A 75 -12.70 -5.41 -11.04
CA HIS A 75 -13.30 -6.06 -9.88
C HIS A 75 -12.29 -6.16 -8.74
N ARG A 76 -12.46 -5.32 -7.70
CA ARG A 76 -11.57 -5.28 -6.52
C ARG A 76 -11.36 -6.65 -5.87
N ARG A 77 -12.38 -7.52 -5.86
CA ARG A 77 -12.30 -8.86 -5.26
C ARG A 77 -11.47 -9.84 -6.10
N GLU A 78 -11.44 -9.66 -7.41
CA GLU A 78 -10.69 -10.51 -8.35
C GLU A 78 -9.25 -10.04 -8.53
N THR A 79 -9.04 -8.72 -8.49
CA THR A 79 -7.70 -8.12 -8.48
C THR A 79 -7.47 -7.21 -7.27
N PRO A 80 -7.45 -7.77 -6.04
CA PRO A 80 -7.12 -6.99 -4.85
C PRO A 80 -5.77 -6.31 -5.01
N THR A 81 -5.82 -4.97 -5.03
CA THR A 81 -4.64 -4.15 -5.25
C THR A 81 -4.25 -3.45 -3.95
N LEU A 82 -2.97 -3.57 -3.60
CA LEU A 82 -2.34 -2.84 -2.50
C LEU A 82 -1.64 -1.60 -3.07
N LEU A 83 -2.05 -0.41 -2.63
CA LEU A 83 -1.41 0.85 -3.00
C LEU A 83 -0.47 1.30 -1.87
N LEU A 84 0.79 1.53 -2.20
CA LEU A 84 1.85 1.92 -1.29
C LEU A 84 2.47 3.22 -1.81
N GLY A 85 2.60 4.25 -0.98
CA GLY A 85 3.14 5.51 -1.48
C GLY A 85 3.52 6.52 -0.40
N PRO A 86 4.19 7.61 -0.80
CA PRO A 86 4.79 8.57 0.12
C PRO A 86 3.76 9.45 0.80
N GLY A 87 3.89 9.56 2.13
CA GLY A 87 3.18 10.58 2.90
C GLY A 87 1.67 10.47 2.80
N ARG A 88 0.98 11.62 2.88
CA ARG A 88 -0.48 11.69 2.91
C ARG A 88 -1.11 11.45 1.56
N TRP A 89 -2.11 10.58 1.50
CA TRP A 89 -3.01 10.53 0.34
C TRP A 89 -4.03 11.66 0.41
N GLY A 90 -4.22 12.37 -0.70
CA GLY A 90 -5.21 13.45 -0.81
C GLY A 90 -4.81 14.76 -0.17
N THR A 91 -3.51 15.00 -0.06
CA THR A 91 -3.00 16.28 0.43
C THR A 91 -3.15 17.39 -0.61
N THR A 92 -3.41 18.61 -0.15
CA THR A 92 -3.28 19.84 -0.96
C THR A 92 -1.84 20.36 -1.03
N THR A 93 -0.91 19.72 -0.30
CA THR A 93 0.51 20.06 -0.25
C THR A 93 1.35 18.88 -0.76
N PRO A 94 1.69 18.80 -2.07
CA PRO A 94 2.37 17.64 -2.65
C PRO A 94 3.77 17.34 -2.10
N ALA A 95 4.37 18.25 -1.32
CA ALA A 95 5.58 17.97 -0.54
C ALA A 95 5.33 17.02 0.63
N MET A 96 4.07 16.86 1.07
CA MET A 96 3.68 16.02 2.22
C MET A 96 3.04 14.70 1.79
N GLY A 97 2.89 14.45 0.49
CA GLY A 97 2.30 13.22 -0.04
C GLY A 97 1.71 13.40 -1.43
N VAL A 98 0.79 12.51 -1.82
CA VAL A 98 0.25 12.43 -3.18
C VAL A 98 -1.13 13.12 -3.26
N PRO A 99 -1.33 14.10 -4.14
CA PRO A 99 -2.56 14.91 -4.22
C PRO A 99 -3.68 14.21 -5.01
N VAL A 100 -4.01 12.98 -4.62
CA VAL A 100 -5.09 12.18 -5.20
C VAL A 100 -6.48 12.60 -4.68
N THR A 101 -7.52 12.40 -5.48
CA THR A 101 -8.90 12.44 -5.00
C THR A 101 -9.37 11.04 -4.60
N PHE A 102 -10.43 10.92 -3.80
CA PHE A 102 -10.93 9.58 -3.43
C PHE A 102 -11.35 8.73 -4.64
N SER A 103 -11.91 9.35 -5.68
CA SER A 103 -12.23 8.68 -6.96
C SER A 103 -11.03 8.08 -7.70
N GLU A 104 -9.80 8.43 -7.29
CA GLU A 104 -8.56 7.84 -7.81
C GLU A 104 -8.07 6.65 -7.00
N LEU A 105 -8.72 6.35 -5.88
CA LEU A 105 -8.36 5.28 -4.93
C LEU A 105 -9.51 4.29 -4.68
N ASN A 106 -10.71 4.62 -5.16
CA ASN A 106 -11.95 3.96 -4.78
C ASN A 106 -12.13 2.52 -5.26
N ASN A 107 -11.20 1.94 -6.02
CA ASN A 107 -11.16 0.51 -6.38
C ASN A 107 -10.02 -0.25 -5.68
N ILE A 108 -9.12 0.43 -4.95
CA ILE A 108 -8.01 -0.18 -4.21
C ILE A 108 -8.52 -1.00 -3.01
N ALA A 109 -7.92 -2.15 -2.73
CA ALA A 109 -8.32 -3.03 -1.62
C ALA A 109 -7.64 -2.65 -0.29
N ALA A 110 -6.38 -2.22 -0.36
CA ALA A 110 -5.61 -1.78 0.79
C ALA A 110 -4.68 -0.62 0.43
N ILE A 111 -4.51 0.35 1.32
CA ILE A 111 -3.69 1.53 1.13
C ILE A 111 -2.67 1.64 2.27
N ALA A 112 -1.43 1.97 1.94
CA ALA A 112 -0.42 2.36 2.92
C ALA A 112 0.14 3.76 2.64
N GLU A 113 0.24 4.56 3.69
CA GLU A 113 1.09 5.75 3.71
C GLU A 113 2.48 5.37 4.22
N ILE A 114 3.53 5.73 3.48
CA ILE A 114 4.91 5.46 3.84
C ILE A 114 5.54 6.77 4.31
N ALA A 115 5.99 6.79 5.57
CA ALA A 115 6.82 7.87 6.07
C ALA A 115 8.19 7.82 5.40
N TYR A 116 8.70 8.99 5.02
CA TYR A 116 10.02 9.14 4.40
C TYR A 116 10.67 10.41 4.94
N LYS A 117 11.99 10.48 4.79
CA LYS A 117 12.79 11.67 5.09
C LYS A 117 13.13 12.38 3.79
N ASP A 118 12.90 13.69 3.78
CA ASP A 118 13.36 14.61 2.73
C ASP A 118 14.08 15.79 3.41
N GLY A 119 15.41 15.72 3.47
CA GLY A 119 16.20 16.63 4.29
C GLY A 119 15.79 16.55 5.77
N SER A 120 15.34 17.68 6.34
CA SER A 120 14.81 17.76 7.71
C SER A 120 13.31 17.50 7.82
N LEU A 121 12.60 17.37 6.68
CA LEU A 121 11.16 17.16 6.65
C LEU A 121 10.85 15.67 6.83
N ILE A 122 10.03 15.36 7.83
CA ILE A 122 9.36 14.07 7.97
C ILE A 122 7.88 14.37 7.87
N PRO A 123 7.21 13.99 6.77
CA PRO A 123 5.79 14.23 6.64
C PRO A 123 5.01 13.49 7.73
N ASP A 124 4.20 14.24 8.48
CA ASP A 124 3.21 13.64 9.36
C ASP A 124 2.21 12.85 8.51
N LEU A 125 2.04 11.57 8.81
CA LEU A 125 1.05 10.73 8.13
C LEU A 125 -0.36 11.12 8.57
N SER A 126 -1.32 11.01 7.65
CA SER A 126 -2.70 11.41 7.90
C SER A 126 -3.51 10.35 8.63
N PHE A 127 -3.01 9.12 8.68
CA PHE A 127 -3.75 7.95 9.16
C PHE A 127 -5.14 7.82 8.51
N GLY A 128 -5.25 8.20 7.24
CA GLY A 128 -6.47 8.05 6.45
C GLY A 128 -7.57 9.03 6.84
N THR A 129 -7.30 9.99 7.74
CA THR A 129 -8.29 10.95 8.24
C THR A 129 -8.97 11.77 7.15
N HIS A 130 -8.28 12.03 6.04
CA HIS A 130 -8.81 12.80 4.91
C HIS A 130 -9.92 12.07 4.16
N PHE A 131 -9.88 10.73 4.18
CA PHE A 131 -10.84 9.86 3.48
C PHE A 131 -11.51 8.87 4.43
N PHE A 132 -11.50 9.14 5.74
CA PHE A 132 -11.80 8.11 6.72
C PHE A 132 -13.20 7.50 6.53
N GLN A 133 -14.21 8.35 6.29
CA GLN A 133 -15.57 7.89 6.05
C GLN A 133 -15.64 7.04 4.76
N ASP A 134 -15.02 7.51 3.69
CA ASP A 134 -15.01 6.80 2.40
C ASP A 134 -14.27 5.45 2.47
N LEU A 135 -13.14 5.39 3.20
CA LEU A 135 -12.36 4.17 3.42
C LEU A 135 -13.17 3.13 4.20
N VAL A 136 -13.91 3.57 5.23
CA VAL A 136 -14.78 2.69 6.02
C VAL A 136 -15.98 2.22 5.20
N GLU A 137 -16.61 3.12 4.45
CA GLU A 137 -17.78 2.79 3.61
C GLU A 137 -17.42 1.80 2.49
N MET A 138 -16.24 1.97 1.89
CA MET A 138 -15.76 1.15 0.79
C MET A 138 -14.95 -0.08 1.24
N ASP A 139 -14.82 -0.33 2.55
CA ASP A 139 -14.07 -1.45 3.11
C ASP A 139 -12.61 -1.52 2.58
N ILE A 140 -11.95 -0.36 2.54
CA ILE A 140 -10.55 -0.23 2.12
C ILE A 140 -9.67 -0.31 3.36
N PHE A 141 -8.83 -1.34 3.44
CA PHE A 141 -7.88 -1.47 4.54
C PHE A 141 -6.85 -0.35 4.48
N TYR A 142 -6.50 0.23 5.62
CA TYR A 142 -5.57 1.35 5.66
C TYR A 142 -4.45 1.10 6.67
N MET A 143 -3.22 1.45 6.31
CA MET A 143 -2.07 1.41 7.24
C MET A 143 -1.08 2.56 7.01
N ALA A 144 -0.31 2.84 8.04
CA ALA A 144 0.80 3.77 8.03
C ALA A 144 2.10 3.01 8.35
N ILE A 145 3.08 3.14 7.46
CA ILE A 145 4.37 2.45 7.53
C ILE A 145 5.43 3.47 7.91
N TYR A 146 6.18 3.20 8.97
CA TYR A 146 7.33 3.99 9.40
C TYR A 146 8.60 3.15 9.26
N PRO A 147 9.25 3.10 8.07
CA PRO A 147 10.35 2.16 7.82
C PRO A 147 11.52 2.30 8.80
N ASP A 148 11.79 3.53 9.27
CA ASP A 148 12.88 3.82 10.22
C ASP A 148 12.53 3.52 11.69
N ARG A 149 11.29 3.13 11.99
CA ARG A 149 10.85 2.86 13.36
C ARG A 149 11.24 1.44 13.76
N LYS A 150 11.81 1.29 14.96
CA LYS A 150 12.12 -0.02 15.55
C LYS A 150 10.87 -0.90 15.56
N GLY A 151 10.99 -2.15 15.10
CA GLY A 151 9.90 -3.12 15.04
C GLY A 151 9.08 -3.07 13.75
N VAL A 152 9.37 -2.14 12.84
CA VAL A 152 8.82 -2.15 11.47
C VAL A 152 9.81 -2.85 10.56
N PHE A 153 9.34 -3.86 9.85
CA PHE A 153 10.07 -4.51 8.76
C PHE A 153 9.32 -4.23 7.47
N PHE A 154 9.97 -3.57 6.51
CA PHE A 154 9.43 -3.27 5.18
C PHE A 154 10.46 -3.60 4.11
N ASN A 155 10.21 -4.68 3.36
CA ASN A 155 11.17 -5.30 2.46
C ASN A 155 11.12 -4.65 1.06
N THR A 156 11.66 -3.44 0.95
CA THR A 156 11.77 -2.73 -0.33
C THR A 156 12.69 -3.43 -1.33
N ALA A 157 13.67 -4.20 -0.86
CA ALA A 157 14.55 -5.00 -1.71
C ALA A 157 13.79 -6.11 -2.45
N TRP A 158 12.82 -6.76 -1.79
CA TRP A 158 11.93 -7.73 -2.43
C TRP A 158 11.03 -7.07 -3.48
N LEU A 159 10.50 -5.87 -3.22
CA LEU A 159 9.77 -5.14 -4.26
C LEU A 159 10.66 -4.82 -5.47
N ALA A 160 11.89 -4.37 -5.22
CA ALA A 160 12.85 -4.01 -6.27
C ALA A 160 13.35 -5.20 -7.09
N SER A 161 13.21 -6.44 -6.61
CA SER A 161 13.56 -7.64 -7.38
C SER A 161 12.47 -8.09 -8.35
N LEU A 162 11.24 -7.58 -8.20
CA LEU A 162 10.13 -7.89 -9.09
C LEU A 162 10.16 -7.03 -10.36
N PRO A 163 9.68 -7.55 -11.51
CA PRO A 163 9.58 -6.77 -12.73
C PRO A 163 8.54 -5.65 -12.56
N ASN A 164 8.94 -4.41 -12.85
CA ASN A 164 8.01 -3.29 -12.94
C ASN A 164 7.18 -3.40 -14.23
N LYS A 165 5.89 -3.68 -14.10
CA LYS A 165 4.93 -3.80 -15.21
C LYS A 165 4.23 -2.49 -15.58
N LEU A 166 4.65 -1.32 -15.06
CA LEU A 166 3.95 -0.05 -15.32
C LEU A 166 3.66 0.16 -16.81
N THR A 167 4.66 -0.08 -17.67
CA THR A 167 4.54 0.12 -19.12
C THR A 167 3.56 -0.82 -19.79
N GLU A 168 3.30 -1.99 -19.22
CA GLU A 168 2.27 -2.92 -19.71
C GLU A 168 0.85 -2.39 -19.44
N PHE A 169 0.66 -1.65 -18.35
CA PHE A 169 -0.64 -1.07 -17.97
C PHE A 169 -0.85 0.35 -18.51
N SER A 170 0.24 1.10 -18.73
CA SER A 170 0.17 2.47 -19.22
C SER A 170 1.47 2.88 -19.92
N GLU A 171 1.54 2.63 -21.24
CA GLU A 171 2.68 3.03 -22.08
C GLU A 171 2.94 4.54 -22.03
N ARG A 172 1.86 5.34 -21.97
CA ARG A 172 1.93 6.81 -21.87
C ARG A 172 2.64 7.31 -20.61
N ASP A 173 2.69 6.49 -19.56
CA ASP A 173 3.26 6.84 -18.27
C ASP A 173 4.65 6.21 -18.05
N SER A 174 5.25 5.65 -19.11
CA SER A 174 6.57 4.99 -19.10
C SER A 174 7.70 5.84 -18.52
N HIS A 175 7.64 7.17 -18.68
CA HIS A 175 8.62 8.10 -18.12
C HIS A 175 8.60 8.16 -16.57
N TYR A 176 7.52 7.69 -15.93
CA TYR A 176 7.45 7.54 -14.47
C TYR A 176 7.88 6.15 -13.97
N ALA A 177 8.36 5.24 -14.83
CA ALA A 177 8.72 3.87 -14.44
C ALA A 177 9.87 3.78 -13.42
N ALA A 178 10.61 4.86 -13.19
CA ALA A 178 11.62 4.96 -12.12
C ALA A 178 11.04 5.36 -10.75
N VAL A 179 9.77 5.78 -10.69
CA VAL A 179 9.11 6.27 -9.46
C VAL A 179 7.84 5.49 -9.15
N VAL A 180 7.05 5.13 -10.16
CA VAL A 180 5.82 4.35 -9.99
C VAL A 180 6.03 2.95 -10.54
N HIS A 181 5.88 1.97 -9.66
CA HIS A 181 6.04 0.57 -9.99
C HIS A 181 4.71 -0.16 -9.85
N VAL A 182 4.41 -1.02 -10.83
CA VAL A 182 3.25 -1.92 -10.78
C VAL A 182 3.77 -3.34 -10.77
N TYR A 183 3.48 -4.07 -9.70
CA TYR A 183 3.91 -5.45 -9.55
C TYR A 183 2.70 -6.39 -9.59
N ASP A 184 2.82 -7.44 -10.39
CA ASP A 184 1.92 -8.57 -10.37
C ASP A 184 2.46 -9.59 -9.37
N VAL A 185 1.69 -9.83 -8.31
CA VAL A 185 2.08 -10.69 -7.18
C VAL A 185 1.12 -11.85 -6.98
N GLN A 186 0.23 -12.10 -7.95
CA GLN A 186 -0.75 -13.18 -7.87
C GLN A 186 -0.05 -14.55 -7.71
N ALA A 187 1.01 -14.79 -8.48
CA ALA A 187 1.81 -16.02 -8.40
C ALA A 187 2.54 -16.18 -7.05
N ALA A 188 2.88 -15.07 -6.39
CA ALA A 188 3.52 -15.10 -5.07
C ALA A 188 2.54 -15.48 -3.94
N GLY A 189 1.22 -15.47 -4.21
CA GLY A 189 0.21 -15.75 -3.19
C GLY A 189 0.31 -14.78 -2.02
N LEU A 190 0.49 -13.49 -2.30
CA LEU A 190 0.68 -12.48 -1.27
C LEU A 190 -0.63 -12.27 -0.49
N ARG A 191 -0.52 -12.19 0.84
CA ARG A 191 -1.66 -11.97 1.73
C ARG A 191 -1.33 -10.93 2.80
N LEU A 192 -2.28 -10.04 3.04
CA LEU A 192 -2.27 -9.06 4.12
C LEU A 192 -3.17 -9.58 5.26
N LEU A 193 -2.57 -9.76 6.43
CA LEU A 193 -3.25 -10.15 7.65
C LEU A 193 -3.16 -9.02 8.67
N SER A 194 -4.25 -8.73 9.37
CA SER A 194 -4.25 -7.90 10.57
C SER A 194 -5.01 -8.56 11.70
N ASP A 195 -4.55 -8.32 12.92
CA ASP A 195 -5.26 -8.68 14.14
C ASP A 195 -5.34 -7.47 15.07
N VAL A 196 -6.54 -6.98 15.31
CA VAL A 196 -6.80 -5.82 16.19
C VAL A 196 -6.51 -6.15 17.65
N VAL A 197 -6.63 -7.41 18.07
CA VAL A 197 -6.40 -7.81 19.47
C VAL A 197 -4.92 -7.74 19.81
N THR A 198 -4.07 -8.31 18.96
CA THR A 198 -2.61 -8.27 19.13
C THR A 198 -1.96 -7.02 18.53
N GLN A 199 -2.75 -6.17 17.86
CA GLN A 199 -2.28 -4.99 17.12
C GLN A 199 -1.21 -5.35 16.07
N GLN A 200 -1.23 -6.55 15.49
CA GLN A 200 -0.25 -6.95 14.49
C GLN A 200 -0.80 -6.79 13.07
N VAL A 201 0.05 -6.35 12.15
CA VAL A 201 -0.20 -6.43 10.71
C VAL A 201 1.01 -7.03 10.00
N ILE A 202 0.75 -7.98 9.12
CA ILE A 202 1.78 -8.65 8.33
C ILE A 202 1.30 -8.84 6.89
N CYS A 203 2.19 -8.56 5.93
CA CYS A 203 2.00 -8.87 4.53
C CYS A 203 3.09 -9.83 4.09
N PHE A 204 2.72 -11.02 3.64
CA PHE A 204 3.67 -12.09 3.31
C PHE A 204 3.16 -12.99 2.19
N SER A 205 4.08 -13.68 1.52
CA SER A 205 3.81 -14.67 0.48
C SER A 205 3.50 -16.03 1.13
N GLU A 206 2.38 -16.64 0.76
CA GLU A 206 1.96 -17.94 1.31
C GLU A 206 2.71 -19.13 0.71
N GLY A 207 3.36 -18.93 -0.43
CA GLY A 207 4.29 -19.86 -1.04
C GLY A 207 3.64 -21.10 -1.65
N ILE A 208 3.79 -21.22 -2.97
CA ILE A 208 4.27 -22.46 -3.59
C ILE A 208 5.69 -22.11 -4.09
N ASN A 209 6.69 -22.91 -3.75
CA ASN A 209 8.15 -22.76 -4.00
C ASN A 209 8.59 -21.68 -5.00
N ALA A 210 9.55 -20.85 -4.56
CA ALA A 210 10.34 -19.90 -5.36
C ALA A 210 11.34 -20.57 -6.34
N GLN A 211 10.95 -21.66 -7.00
CA GLN A 211 11.74 -22.34 -8.05
C GLN A 211 11.10 -22.27 -9.44
N ALA A 212 10.16 -21.36 -9.67
CA ALA A 212 9.56 -21.15 -10.97
C ALA A 212 9.36 -19.65 -11.27
N ILE A 213 10.46 -18.91 -11.33
CA ILE A 213 10.58 -17.67 -12.11
C ILE A 213 11.91 -17.76 -12.87
#